data_AF-A0A0C2FCS0-F1
#
_entry.id   AF-A0A0C2FCS0-F1
#
_cell.length_a   1.000
_cell.length_b   1.000
_cell.length_c   1.000
_cell.angle_alpha   90.00
_cell.angle_beta   90.00
_cell.angle_gamma   90.00
#
_symmetry.space_group_name_H-M   'P 1'
#
loop_
_entity.id
_entity.type
_entity.pdbx_description
1 polymer ?
#
loop_
_entity_poly.entity_id
_entity_poly.type
_entity_poly.pdbx_seq_one_letter_code
_entity_poly.pdbx_strand_id
1 'polypeptide(L)'
;VVLRDYKLRSYTLNSVSYHFLSEQKEDVEHSIISDLQKGDEHTRRRLAVYCMKDAVLPLRLLEKLLSVINYMEMARVTGVPLNYLLTRGQQIKILSMMLRKCKADHFFLPVIEVQGGDNEGYEGATVIEPLRGFYNEPIATLDFASLYPSIMIAHNLCYTTLLKKPEGEEGKDYIKTPSGNYFATKERRRGLLPVILEDLLAARKRAKNEMKHEKDEFRKMVLNGRQLALKVSANSVYGFT
;
A
#
# COMPACT_ATOMS: atom_id res chain seq x y z
N VAL A 1 8.66 -10.20 2.47
CA VAL A 1 8.85 -8.80 2.01
C VAL A 1 9.09 -8.76 0.51
N VAL A 2 10.24 -9.23 0.00
CA VAL A 2 10.59 -9.13 -1.43
C VAL A 2 9.53 -9.72 -2.36
N LEU A 3 9.09 -10.95 -2.09
CA LEU A 3 8.03 -11.64 -2.89
C LEU A 3 6.72 -10.87 -2.99
N ARG A 4 6.41 -10.06 -1.98
CA ARG A 4 5.13 -9.35 -1.90
C ARG A 4 5.23 -7.95 -2.50
N ASP A 5 6.34 -7.27 -2.26
CA ASP A 5 6.48 -5.85 -2.55
C ASP A 5 7.18 -5.59 -3.90
N TYR A 6 7.81 -6.60 -4.52
CA TYR A 6 8.54 -6.48 -5.78
C TYR A 6 8.17 -7.58 -6.78
N LYS A 7 8.18 -7.23 -8.07
CA LYS A 7 8.00 -8.18 -9.19
C LYS A 7 9.35 -8.42 -9.86
N LEU A 8 10.02 -9.51 -9.50
CA LEU A 8 11.34 -9.89 -10.00
C LEU A 8 11.27 -11.12 -10.90
N ARG A 9 12.24 -11.27 -11.81
CA ARG A 9 12.38 -12.47 -12.66
C ARG A 9 12.76 -13.72 -11.87
N SER A 10 13.55 -13.55 -10.81
CA SER A 10 13.97 -14.63 -9.91
C SER A 10 14.03 -14.11 -8.47
N TYR A 11 13.69 -14.98 -7.51
CA TYR A 11 13.67 -14.67 -6.08
C TYR A 11 14.74 -15.44 -5.30
N THR A 12 15.72 -16.04 -5.98
CA THR A 12 16.87 -16.64 -5.29
C THR A 12 17.66 -15.55 -4.57
N LEU A 13 18.25 -15.88 -3.42
CA LEU A 13 19.03 -14.92 -2.63
C LEU A 13 20.14 -14.28 -3.47
N ASN A 14 20.76 -15.01 -4.39
CA ASN A 14 21.77 -14.47 -5.30
C ASN A 14 21.19 -13.41 -6.25
N SER A 15 20.07 -13.70 -6.91
CA SER A 15 19.45 -12.77 -7.85
C SER A 15 18.94 -11.50 -7.15
N VAL A 16 18.34 -11.66 -5.97
CA VAL A 16 17.83 -10.55 -5.17
C VAL A 16 18.96 -9.68 -4.63
N SER A 17 20.03 -10.29 -4.12
CA SER A 17 21.22 -9.56 -3.64
C SER A 17 21.90 -8.80 -4.77
N TYR A 18 22.04 -9.41 -5.94
CA TYR A 18 22.62 -8.74 -7.09
C TYR A 18 21.77 -7.56 -7.56
N HIS A 19 20.44 -7.73 -7.59
CA HIS A 19 19.52 -6.68 -8.00
C HIS A 19 19.58 -5.45 -7.08
N PHE A 20 19.55 -5.64 -5.76
CA PHE A 20 19.41 -4.52 -4.81
C PHE A 20 20.74 -4.02 -4.21
N LEU A 21 21.75 -4.88 -4.11
CA LEU A 21 23.03 -4.59 -3.48
C LEU A 21 24.19 -4.56 -4.48
N SER A 22 23.99 -5.04 -5.72
CA SER A 22 25.08 -5.30 -6.68
C SER A 22 26.14 -6.27 -6.14
N GLU A 23 25.71 -7.20 -5.27
CA GLU A 23 26.55 -8.21 -4.64
C GLU A 23 26.07 -9.62 -4.96
N GLN A 24 26.99 -10.57 -5.05
CA GLN A 24 26.70 -11.97 -5.30
C GLN A 24 27.04 -12.83 -4.09
N LYS A 25 26.35 -13.96 -3.96
CA LYS A 25 26.67 -14.98 -2.95
C LYS A 25 28.07 -15.55 -3.22
N GLU A 26 28.69 -16.13 -2.19
CA GLU A 26 29.78 -17.08 -2.44
C GLU A 26 29.18 -18.31 -3.12
N ASP A 27 29.81 -18.79 -4.19
CA ASP A 27 29.33 -19.98 -4.88
C ASP A 27 29.94 -21.24 -4.23
N VAL A 28 29.06 -22.01 -3.58
CA VAL A 28 29.37 -23.32 -3.02
C VAL A 28 28.25 -24.25 -3.44
N GLU A 29 28.58 -25.19 -4.32
CA GLU A 29 27.63 -26.18 -4.81
C GLU A 29 27.21 -27.12 -3.67
N HIS A 30 25.94 -27.51 -3.62
CA HIS A 30 25.42 -28.35 -2.54
C HIS A 30 26.18 -29.69 -2.42
N SER A 31 26.54 -30.28 -3.56
CA SER A 31 27.26 -31.56 -3.68
C SER A 31 28.55 -31.60 -2.85
N ILE A 32 29.30 -30.49 -2.82
CA ILE A 32 30.62 -30.43 -2.19
C ILE A 32 30.60 -30.02 -0.71
N ILE A 33 29.44 -29.63 -0.16
CA ILE A 33 29.32 -29.16 1.24
C ILE A 33 29.79 -30.23 2.24
N SER A 34 29.38 -31.48 2.02
CA SER A 34 29.74 -32.61 2.90
C SER A 34 31.25 -32.87 2.90
N ASP A 35 31.89 -32.75 1.74
CA ASP A 35 33.32 -32.96 1.58
C ASP A 35 34.12 -31.82 2.20
N LEU A 36 33.67 -30.57 2.00
CA LEU A 36 34.27 -29.39 2.63
C LEU A 36 34.19 -29.45 4.17
N GLN A 37 33.10 -30.01 4.72
CA GLN A 37 32.95 -30.17 6.16
C GLN A 37 33.90 -31.24 6.74
N LYS A 38 34.07 -32.36 6.03
CA LYS A 38 34.93 -33.49 6.43
C LYS A 38 36.42 -33.26 6.16
N GLY A 39 36.77 -32.21 5.42
CA GLY A 39 38.15 -31.83 5.11
C GLY A 39 38.91 -31.24 6.31
N ASP A 40 39.74 -30.26 6.03
CA ASP A 40 40.62 -29.63 7.01
C ASP A 40 40.03 -28.34 7.61
N GLU A 41 40.83 -27.61 8.37
CA GLU A 41 40.42 -26.31 8.93
C GLU A 41 40.19 -25.24 7.86
N HIS A 42 40.89 -25.30 6.72
CA HIS A 42 40.75 -24.33 5.65
C HIS A 42 39.46 -24.55 4.86
N THR A 43 39.06 -25.80 4.58
CA THR A 43 37.79 -26.11 3.92
C THR A 43 36.61 -25.73 4.80
N ARG A 44 36.68 -26.00 6.11
CA ARG A 44 35.67 -25.54 7.08
C ARG A 44 35.64 -24.01 7.21
N ARG A 45 36.78 -23.33 7.15
CA ARG A 45 36.82 -21.85 7.11
C ARG A 45 36.12 -21.30 5.86
N ARG A 46 36.31 -21.91 4.69
CA ARG A 46 35.57 -21.51 3.46
C ARG A 46 34.07 -21.67 3.65
N LEU A 47 33.61 -22.79 4.21
CA LEU A 47 32.19 -23.03 4.50
C LEU A 47 31.63 -22.02 5.51
N ALA A 48 32.41 -21.66 6.53
CA ALA A 48 32.04 -20.63 7.50
C ALA A 48 31.88 -19.25 6.85
N VAL A 49 32.78 -18.86 5.94
CA VAL A 49 32.69 -17.59 5.18
C VAL A 49 31.45 -17.58 4.28
N TYR A 50 31.18 -18.69 3.57
CA TYR A 50 29.95 -18.86 2.79
C TYR A 50 28.69 -18.66 3.64
N CYS A 51 28.61 -19.35 4.78
CA CYS A 51 27.49 -19.26 5.70
C CYS A 51 27.33 -17.85 6.29
N MET A 52 28.44 -17.22 6.66
CA MET A 52 28.45 -15.84 7.17
C MET A 52 27.91 -14.86 6.13
N LYS A 53 28.34 -14.97 4.86
CA LYS A 53 27.84 -14.11 3.78
C LYS A 53 26.34 -14.31 3.57
N ASP A 54 25.87 -15.55 3.58
CA ASP A 54 24.44 -15.89 3.46
C ASP A 54 23.59 -15.35 4.61
N ALA A 55 24.15 -15.25 5.82
CA ALA A 55 23.48 -14.64 6.97
C ALA A 55 23.48 -13.11 6.93
N VAL A 56 24.55 -12.49 6.42
CA VAL A 56 24.70 -11.03 6.34
C VAL A 56 23.86 -10.42 5.21
N LEU A 57 23.74 -11.10 4.07
CA LEU A 57 23.00 -10.58 2.91
C LEU A 57 21.53 -10.22 3.23
N PRO A 58 20.73 -11.07 3.94
CA PRO A 58 19.38 -10.70 4.38
C PRO A 58 19.33 -9.45 5.26
N LEU A 59 20.31 -9.26 6.16
CA LEU A 59 20.39 -8.08 7.02
C LEU A 59 20.61 -6.82 6.18
N ARG A 60 21.56 -6.87 5.24
CA ARG A 60 21.84 -5.75 4.33
C ARG A 60 20.68 -5.45 3.39
N LEU A 61 19.96 -6.49 2.93
CA LEU A 61 18.72 -6.31 2.18
C LEU A 61 17.64 -5.62 3.02
N LEU A 62 17.49 -6.01 4.29
CA LEU A 62 16.51 -5.39 5.19
C LEU A 62 16.77 -3.88 5.36
N GLU A 63 18.03 -3.50 5.52
CA GLU A 63 18.50 -2.11 5.60
C GLU A 63 18.29 -1.37 4.29
N LYS A 64 18.77 -1.93 3.17
CA LYS A 64 18.67 -1.30 1.83
C LYS A 64 17.22 -1.04 1.43
N LEU A 65 16.32 -1.98 1.74
CA LEU A 65 14.90 -1.88 1.40
C LEU A 65 14.09 -1.12 2.47
N LEU A 66 14.72 -0.71 3.57
CA LEU A 66 14.08 -0.01 4.69
C LEU A 66 12.81 -0.73 5.18
N SER A 67 12.82 -2.06 5.13
CA SER A 67 11.60 -2.87 5.27
C SER A 67 10.96 -2.70 6.65
N VAL A 68 11.79 -2.67 7.69
CA VAL A 68 11.34 -2.48 9.08
C VAL A 68 10.70 -1.10 9.25
N ILE A 69 11.37 -0.06 8.77
CA ILE A 69 10.88 1.33 8.87
C ILE A 69 9.53 1.48 8.15
N ASN A 70 9.44 0.99 6.91
CA ASN A 70 8.22 1.07 6.11
C ASN A 70 7.05 0.33 6.78
N TYR A 71 7.30 -0.83 7.39
CA TYR A 71 6.25 -1.57 8.09
C TYR A 71 5.87 -0.94 9.43
N MET A 72 6.82 -0.38 10.17
CA MET A 72 6.51 0.37 11.38
C MET A 72 5.62 1.58 11.07
N GLU A 73 5.94 2.34 10.02
CA GLU A 73 5.11 3.47 9.61
C GLU A 73 3.74 3.04 9.10
N MET A 74 3.65 1.95 8.34
CA MET A 74 2.37 1.36 7.95
C MET A 74 1.52 0.94 9.15
N ALA A 75 2.12 0.29 10.15
CA ALA A 75 1.43 -0.11 11.38
C ALA A 75 0.94 1.11 12.17
N ARG A 76 1.76 2.16 12.27
CA ARG A 76 1.39 3.42 12.92
C ARG A 76 0.23 4.13 12.22
N VAL A 77 0.26 4.17 10.89
CA VAL A 77 -0.79 4.81 10.07
C VAL A 77 -2.11 4.05 10.16
N THR A 78 -2.07 2.72 10.03
CA THR A 78 -3.28 1.89 9.92
C THR A 78 -3.80 1.36 11.25
N GLY A 79 -2.97 1.42 12.31
CA GLY A 79 -3.32 0.96 13.65
C GLY A 79 -3.40 -0.56 13.79
N VAL A 80 -2.72 -1.32 12.93
CA VAL A 80 -2.66 -2.80 13.03
C VAL A 80 -1.34 -3.28 13.64
N PRO A 81 -1.33 -4.46 14.29
CA PRO A 81 -0.10 -5.10 14.73
C PRO A 81 0.89 -5.36 13.58
N LEU A 82 2.20 -5.33 13.87
CA LEU A 82 3.25 -5.48 12.85
C LEU A 82 3.18 -6.83 12.14
N ASN A 83 2.87 -7.91 12.86
CA ASN A 83 2.72 -9.25 12.29
C ASN A 83 1.59 -9.32 11.25
N TYR A 84 0.52 -8.55 11.42
CA TYR A 84 -0.58 -8.51 10.44
C TYR A 84 -0.14 -7.94 9.10
N LEU A 85 0.88 -7.07 9.08
CA LEU A 85 1.39 -6.56 7.82
C LEU A 85 2.03 -7.65 6.97
N LEU A 86 2.53 -8.73 7.57
CA LEU A 86 3.13 -9.87 6.86
C LEU A 86 2.11 -10.98 6.55
N THR A 87 1.17 -11.22 7.46
CA THR A 87 0.27 -12.39 7.40
C THR A 87 -1.13 -12.07 6.89
N ARG A 88 -1.51 -10.79 6.78
CA ARG A 88 -2.87 -10.36 6.39
C ARG A 88 -2.83 -9.39 5.21
N GLY A 89 -3.96 -9.29 4.50
CA GLY A 89 -4.13 -8.39 3.35
C GLY A 89 -4.43 -6.92 3.71
N GLN A 90 -4.88 -6.14 2.73
CA GLN A 90 -5.19 -4.72 2.93
C GLN A 90 -6.49 -4.49 3.73
N GLN A 91 -7.48 -5.38 3.62
CA GLN A 91 -8.80 -5.22 4.24
C GLN A 91 -8.74 -5.00 5.76
N ILE A 92 -7.89 -5.74 6.48
CA ILE A 92 -7.79 -5.59 7.95
C ILE A 92 -7.29 -4.20 8.37
N LYS A 93 -6.51 -3.55 7.51
CA LYS A 93 -5.98 -2.20 7.76
C LYS A 93 -7.08 -1.17 7.63
N ILE A 94 -7.90 -1.27 6.58
CA ILE A 94 -9.04 -0.38 6.37
C ILE A 94 -10.07 -0.57 7.48
N LEU A 95 -10.38 -1.83 7.81
CA LEU A 95 -11.28 -2.17 8.91
C LEU A 95 -10.81 -1.59 10.25
N SER A 96 -9.51 -1.69 10.57
CA SER A 96 -8.95 -1.09 11.80
C SER A 96 -9.15 0.43 11.84
N MET A 97 -8.87 1.12 10.74
CA MET A 97 -9.08 2.58 10.65
C MET A 97 -10.56 2.96 10.77
N MET A 98 -11.44 2.23 10.07
CA MET A 98 -12.89 2.43 10.14
C MET A 98 -13.42 2.22 11.56
N LEU A 99 -13.06 1.12 12.23
CA LEU A 99 -13.51 0.85 13.61
C LEU A 99 -13.09 1.96 14.58
N ARG A 100 -11.87 2.49 14.44
CA ARG A 100 -11.39 3.61 15.27
C ARG A 100 -12.23 4.88 15.06
N LYS A 101 -12.60 5.17 13.81
CA LYS A 101 -13.46 6.33 13.49
C LYS A 101 -14.92 6.10 13.87
N CYS A 102 -15.47 4.92 13.64
CA CYS A 102 -16.80 4.54 14.11
C CYS A 102 -16.93 4.71 15.63
N LYS A 103 -15.91 4.31 16.39
CA LYS A 103 -15.90 4.50 17.85
C LYS A 103 -15.96 5.98 18.26
N ALA A 104 -15.25 6.86 17.54
CA ALA A 104 -15.23 8.29 17.82
C ALA A 104 -16.58 8.97 17.52
N ASP A 105 -17.26 8.50 16.46
CA ASP A 105 -18.52 9.09 15.98
C ASP A 105 -19.76 8.27 16.40
N HIS A 106 -19.60 7.35 17.36
CA HIS A 106 -20.67 6.48 17.90
C HIS A 106 -21.44 5.64 16.86
N PHE A 107 -20.75 5.15 15.83
CA PHE A 107 -21.30 4.19 14.87
C PHE A 107 -21.00 2.74 15.26
N PHE A 108 -21.94 1.85 14.92
CA PHE A 108 -21.75 0.41 14.93
C PHE A 108 -21.58 -0.09 13.50
N LEU A 109 -20.62 -0.99 13.28
CA LEU A 109 -20.41 -1.62 11.99
C LEU A 109 -21.26 -2.91 11.93
N PRO A 110 -22.23 -3.02 11.00
CA PRO A 110 -23.05 -4.23 10.90
C PRO A 110 -22.21 -5.39 10.35
N VAL A 111 -22.55 -6.61 10.78
CA VAL A 111 -22.06 -7.83 10.15
C VAL A 111 -23.05 -8.18 9.03
N ILE A 112 -22.59 -8.08 7.79
CA ILE A 112 -23.39 -8.42 6.60
C ILE A 112 -22.80 -9.70 6.04
N GLU A 113 -23.56 -10.79 6.12
CA GLU A 113 -23.18 -12.04 5.46
C GLU A 113 -23.49 -11.90 3.96
N VAL A 114 -22.44 -11.82 3.15
CA VAL A 114 -22.58 -11.87 1.70
C VAL A 114 -22.76 -13.33 1.30
N GLN A 115 -24.00 -13.76 1.11
CA GLN A 115 -24.28 -15.04 0.45
C GLN A 115 -23.81 -14.91 -1.00
N GLY A 116 -22.87 -15.78 -1.41
CA GLY A 116 -22.28 -15.92 -2.74
C GLY A 116 -22.62 -14.79 -3.72
N GLY A 117 -21.75 -13.78 -3.82
CA GLY A 117 -21.90 -12.78 -4.86
C GLY A 117 -21.85 -13.45 -6.22
N ASP A 118 -22.83 -13.15 -7.08
CA ASP A 118 -22.71 -13.44 -8.50
C ASP A 118 -21.33 -12.92 -8.96
N ASN A 119 -20.58 -13.77 -9.67
CA ASN A 119 -19.27 -13.44 -10.23
C ASN A 119 -19.36 -12.37 -11.36
N GLU A 120 -20.44 -11.58 -11.39
CA GLU A 120 -20.59 -10.46 -12.30
C GLU A 120 -19.69 -9.32 -11.82
N GLY A 121 -18.60 -9.09 -12.55
CA GLY A 121 -17.78 -7.91 -12.35
C GLY A 121 -18.57 -6.62 -12.60
N TYR A 122 -18.12 -5.52 -12.02
CA TYR A 122 -18.66 -4.19 -12.30
C TYR A 122 -17.83 -3.48 -13.40
N GLU A 123 -18.43 -2.50 -14.08
CA GLU A 123 -17.73 -1.70 -15.08
C GLU A 123 -16.59 -0.89 -14.44
N GLY A 124 -15.38 -1.06 -14.98
CA GLY A 124 -14.15 -0.43 -14.47
C GLY A 124 -13.82 0.92 -15.13
N ALA A 125 -12.53 1.20 -15.27
CA ALA A 125 -12.06 2.44 -15.90
C ALA A 125 -12.14 2.37 -17.43
N THR A 126 -12.47 3.51 -18.05
CA THR A 126 -12.35 3.68 -19.50
C THR A 126 -10.90 3.95 -19.91
N VAL A 127 -10.45 3.31 -20.99
CA VAL A 127 -9.15 3.60 -21.63
C VAL A 127 -9.45 4.24 -22.99
N ILE A 128 -8.88 5.41 -23.24
CA ILE A 128 -8.99 6.10 -24.53
C ILE A 128 -8.23 5.31 -25.59
N GLU A 129 -8.80 5.11 -26.77
CA GLU A 129 -8.13 4.40 -27.86
C GLU A 129 -6.87 5.18 -28.29
N PRO A 130 -5.67 4.56 -28.23
CA PRO A 130 -4.43 5.26 -28.53
C PRO A 130 -4.27 5.50 -30.03
N LEU A 131 -3.86 6.71 -30.39
CA LEU A 131 -3.32 6.98 -31.73
C LEU A 131 -1.92 6.38 -31.81
N ARG A 132 -1.78 5.28 -32.55
CA ARG A 132 -0.52 4.54 -32.64
C ARG A 132 0.40 5.20 -33.66
N GLY A 133 1.64 5.41 -33.29
CA GLY A 133 2.65 5.97 -34.18
C GLY A 133 3.95 6.27 -33.46
N PHE A 134 4.95 6.66 -34.25
CA PHE A 134 6.16 7.26 -33.73
C PHE A 134 5.95 8.78 -33.68
N TYR A 135 6.10 9.36 -32.49
CA TYR A 135 5.96 10.79 -32.28
C TYR A 135 7.35 11.39 -32.08
N ASN A 136 7.78 12.24 -33.01
CA ASN A 136 9.04 12.99 -32.92
C ASN A 136 8.86 14.36 -32.25
N GLU A 137 7.75 14.55 -31.54
CA GLU A 137 7.34 15.80 -30.91
C GLU A 137 7.04 15.57 -29.42
N PRO A 138 7.23 16.57 -28.54
CA PRO A 138 6.92 16.43 -27.13
C PRO A 138 5.42 16.18 -26.87
N ILE A 139 5.10 15.13 -26.11
CA ILE A 139 3.74 14.84 -25.66
C ILE A 139 3.61 15.20 -24.17
N ALA A 140 2.78 16.18 -23.85
CA ALA A 140 2.48 16.53 -22.46
C ALA A 140 1.57 15.47 -21.82
N THR A 141 1.94 14.98 -20.64
CA THR A 141 1.13 14.04 -19.85
C THR A 141 0.54 14.75 -18.64
N LEU A 142 -0.78 14.72 -18.52
CA LEU A 142 -1.52 15.31 -17.40
C LEU A 142 -2.22 14.19 -16.61
N ASP A 143 -2.07 14.19 -15.28
CA ASP A 143 -2.66 13.19 -14.40
C ASP A 143 -3.41 13.82 -13.21
N PHE A 144 -4.41 13.11 -12.71
CA PHE A 144 -5.10 13.49 -11.47
C PHE A 144 -4.38 12.93 -10.25
N ALA A 145 -4.02 13.81 -9.32
CA ALA A 145 -3.43 13.39 -8.05
C ALA A 145 -4.47 12.72 -7.14
N SER A 146 -4.37 11.40 -6.97
CA SER A 146 -5.27 10.61 -6.10
C SER A 146 -6.73 10.67 -6.54
N LEU A 147 -7.00 10.29 -7.79
CA LEU A 147 -8.31 10.37 -8.46
C LEU A 147 -9.47 9.81 -7.60
N TYR A 148 -9.47 8.52 -7.27
CA TYR A 148 -10.60 7.89 -6.55
C TYR A 148 -10.84 8.47 -5.14
N PRO A 149 -9.81 8.64 -4.29
CA PRO A 149 -9.98 9.36 -3.04
C PRO A 149 -10.61 10.74 -3.21
N SER A 150 -10.20 11.48 -4.25
CA SER A 150 -10.72 12.83 -4.51
C SER A 150 -12.19 12.80 -4.92
N ILE A 151 -12.62 11.83 -5.73
CA ILE A 151 -14.03 11.63 -6.11
C ILE A 151 -14.89 11.33 -4.87
N MET A 152 -14.43 10.38 -4.03
CA MET A 152 -15.16 10.02 -2.80
C MET A 152 -15.33 11.20 -1.86
N ILE A 153 -14.28 12.02 -1.68
CA ILE A 153 -14.33 13.22 -0.84
C ILE A 153 -15.23 14.29 -1.48
N ALA A 154 -15.07 14.57 -2.76
CA ALA A 154 -15.81 15.63 -3.46
C ALA A 154 -17.32 15.40 -3.38
N HIS A 155 -17.74 14.16 -3.66
CA HIS A 155 -19.15 13.76 -3.73
C HIS A 155 -19.68 13.10 -2.44
N ASN A 156 -18.94 13.17 -1.33
CA ASN A 156 -19.36 12.65 -0.03
C ASN A 156 -19.79 11.17 -0.05
N LEU A 157 -19.09 10.33 -0.82
CA LEU A 157 -19.43 8.93 -1.03
C LEU A 157 -19.03 8.08 0.18
N CYS A 158 -20.00 7.53 0.88
CA CYS A 158 -19.78 6.72 2.08
C CYS A 158 -20.94 5.77 2.36
N TYR A 159 -20.68 4.66 3.06
CA TYR A 159 -21.71 3.80 3.64
C TYR A 159 -22.74 4.58 4.47
N THR A 160 -22.29 5.59 5.23
CA THR A 160 -23.17 6.37 6.12
C THR A 160 -23.98 7.44 5.40
N THR A 161 -23.72 7.68 4.11
CA THR A 161 -24.40 8.69 3.29
C THR A 161 -25.17 8.07 2.14
N LEU A 162 -25.05 6.77 1.89
CA LEU A 162 -25.82 6.04 0.89
C LEU A 162 -27.31 6.02 1.25
N LEU A 163 -28.17 6.41 0.30
CA LEU A 163 -29.62 6.49 0.45
C LEU A 163 -30.31 5.45 -0.43
N LYS A 164 -31.20 4.64 0.15
CA LYS A 164 -32.07 3.72 -0.61
C LYS A 164 -33.21 4.45 -1.31
N LYS A 165 -33.75 5.47 -0.64
CA LYS A 165 -34.78 6.37 -1.16
C LYS A 165 -34.36 7.79 -0.77
N PRO A 166 -34.08 8.67 -1.74
CA PRO A 166 -33.76 10.06 -1.42
C PRO A 166 -35.03 10.77 -0.94
N GLU A 167 -34.86 11.59 0.09
CA GLU A 167 -35.88 12.52 0.57
C GLU A 167 -35.34 13.94 0.44
N GLY A 168 -36.17 14.88 0.00
CA GLY A 168 -35.80 16.28 -0.18
C GLY A 168 -35.42 16.64 -1.62
N GLU A 169 -34.58 17.67 -1.76
CA GLU A 169 -34.23 18.28 -3.04
C GLU A 169 -32.84 17.85 -3.53
N GLU A 170 -32.74 17.46 -4.82
CA GLU A 170 -31.46 17.10 -5.44
C GLU A 170 -30.53 18.33 -5.53
N GLY A 171 -29.24 18.11 -5.24
CA GLY A 171 -28.22 19.17 -5.17
C GLY A 171 -28.15 19.87 -3.81
N LYS A 172 -29.21 19.82 -3.01
CA LYS A 172 -29.24 20.39 -1.65
C LYS A 172 -29.15 19.32 -0.57
N ASP A 173 -29.99 18.29 -0.68
CA ASP A 173 -30.14 17.25 0.34
C ASP A 173 -29.45 15.95 -0.07
N TYR A 174 -29.49 15.63 -1.35
CA TYR A 174 -28.82 14.47 -1.92
C TYR A 174 -28.25 14.76 -3.31
N ILE A 175 -27.37 13.90 -3.79
CA ILE A 175 -26.88 13.87 -5.16
C ILE A 175 -27.19 12.51 -5.79
N LYS A 176 -27.36 12.47 -7.11
CA LYS A 176 -27.46 11.24 -7.89
C LYS A 176 -26.15 10.99 -8.65
N THR A 177 -25.61 9.78 -8.55
CA THR A 177 -24.41 9.37 -9.29
C THR A 177 -24.76 9.01 -10.74
N PRO A 178 -23.78 9.00 -11.67
CA PRO A 178 -23.99 8.49 -13.03
C PRO A 178 -24.51 7.05 -13.09
N SER A 179 -24.16 6.23 -12.08
CA SER A 179 -24.65 4.87 -11.92
C SER A 179 -26.06 4.78 -11.31
N GLY A 180 -26.73 5.91 -11.05
CA GLY A 180 -28.10 5.95 -10.53
C GLY A 180 -28.24 5.80 -9.01
N ASN A 181 -27.15 5.83 -8.24
CA ASN A 181 -27.18 5.73 -6.78
C ASN A 181 -27.36 7.11 -6.13
N TYR A 182 -27.93 7.16 -4.93
CA TYR A 182 -28.20 8.40 -4.20
C TYR A 182 -27.32 8.51 -2.96
N PHE A 183 -26.71 9.68 -2.75
CA PHE A 183 -25.91 9.98 -1.56
C PHE A 183 -26.31 11.31 -0.93
N ALA A 184 -26.38 11.37 0.39
CA ALA A 184 -26.63 12.61 1.12
C ALA A 184 -25.50 13.64 0.89
N THR A 185 -25.85 14.92 0.80
CA THR A 185 -24.88 16.01 0.71
C THR A 185 -24.09 16.20 2.02
N LYS A 186 -22.99 16.96 1.95
CA LYS A 186 -22.10 17.18 3.12
C LYS A 186 -22.80 17.95 4.23
N GLU A 187 -23.71 18.84 3.84
CA GLU A 187 -24.54 19.68 4.68
C GLU A 187 -25.51 18.85 5.52
N ARG A 188 -26.04 17.76 4.95
CA ARG A 188 -26.91 16.81 5.67
C ARG A 188 -26.14 15.91 6.61
N ARG A 189 -25.04 15.33 6.12
CA ARG A 189 -24.17 14.44 6.90
C ARG A 189 -22.83 14.31 6.21
N ARG A 190 -21.74 14.57 6.95
CA ARG A 190 -20.40 14.24 6.47
C ARG A 190 -20.15 12.74 6.57
N GLY A 191 -19.76 12.11 5.47
CA GLY A 191 -19.47 10.68 5.43
C GLY A 191 -18.20 10.29 6.18
N LEU A 192 -18.20 9.10 6.78
CA LEU A 192 -17.05 8.54 7.50
C LEU A 192 -15.81 8.32 6.60
N LEU A 193 -16.02 7.79 5.39
CA LEU A 193 -14.93 7.51 4.44
C LEU A 193 -14.26 8.78 3.92
N PRO A 194 -14.99 9.85 3.51
CA PRO A 194 -14.41 11.16 3.23
C PRO A 194 -13.50 11.68 4.35
N VAL A 195 -13.95 11.59 5.61
CA VAL A 195 -13.16 12.04 6.77
C VAL A 195 -11.85 11.23 6.90
N ILE A 196 -11.93 9.89 6.77
CA ILE A 196 -10.73 9.03 6.79
C ILE A 196 -9.77 9.41 5.67
N LEU A 197 -10.27 9.61 4.45
CA LEU A 197 -9.46 9.95 3.29
C LEU A 197 -8.81 11.32 3.43
N GLU A 198 -9.54 12.33 3.90
CA GLU A 198 -9.01 13.68 4.16
C GLU A 198 -7.88 13.63 5.20
N ASP A 199 -8.07 12.87 6.29
CA ASP A 199 -7.03 12.69 7.32
C ASP A 199 -5.78 12.03 6.74
N LEU A 200 -5.93 10.97 5.94
CA LEU A 200 -4.82 10.28 5.29
C LEU A 200 -4.07 11.19 4.29
N LEU A 201 -4.80 11.93 3.46
CA LEU A 201 -4.22 12.84 2.47
C LEU A 201 -3.54 14.05 3.14
N ALA A 202 -4.15 14.61 4.18
CA ALA A 202 -3.57 15.70 4.96
C ALA A 202 -2.29 15.25 5.68
N ALA A 203 -2.32 14.07 6.31
CA ALA A 203 -1.13 13.47 6.91
C ALA A 203 -0.03 13.22 5.87
N ARG A 204 -0.40 12.77 4.67
CA ARG A 204 0.56 12.52 3.58
C ARG A 204 1.20 13.82 3.11
N LYS A 205 0.41 14.89 2.97
CA LYS A 205 0.91 16.22 2.61
C LYS A 205 1.90 16.74 3.65
N ARG A 206 1.58 16.60 4.94
CA ARG A 206 2.51 16.94 6.05
C ARG A 206 3.81 16.14 5.97
N ALA A 207 3.73 14.81 5.87
CA ALA A 207 4.91 13.95 5.75
C ALA A 207 5.80 14.32 4.55
N LYS A 208 5.21 14.61 3.38
CA LYS A 208 5.97 15.08 2.22
C LYS A 208 6.61 16.45 2.44
N ASN A 209 5.93 17.36 3.14
CA ASN A 209 6.46 18.69 3.41
C ASN A 209 7.61 18.65 4.43
N GLU A 210 7.46 17.87 5.50
CA GLU A 210 8.53 17.61 6.48
C GLU A 210 9.76 17.00 5.77
N MET A 211 9.54 16.01 4.89
CA MET A 211 10.60 15.34 4.15
C MET A 211 11.42 16.29 3.25
N LYS A 212 10.80 17.34 2.70
CA LYS A 212 11.50 18.33 1.86
C LYS A 212 12.50 19.19 2.65
N HIS A 213 12.23 19.43 3.93
CA HIS A 213 13.04 20.31 4.78
C HIS A 213 13.97 19.55 5.73
N GLU A 214 13.76 18.23 5.86
CA GLU A 214 14.61 17.37 6.66
C GLU A 214 15.99 17.24 6.03
N LYS A 215 17.04 17.29 6.84
CA LYS A 215 18.43 17.14 6.40
C LYS A 215 18.96 15.77 6.75
N ASP A 216 18.55 15.21 7.89
CA ASP A 216 18.98 13.91 8.35
C ASP A 216 18.44 12.80 7.42
N GLU A 217 19.36 12.01 6.86
CA GLU A 217 19.03 10.99 5.87
C GLU A 217 18.16 9.86 6.47
N PHE A 218 18.40 9.48 7.73
CA PHE A 218 17.59 8.46 8.39
C PHE A 218 16.15 8.95 8.60
N ARG A 219 15.95 10.17 9.08
CA ARG A 219 14.63 10.78 9.23
C ARG A 219 13.91 10.98 7.90
N LYS A 220 14.61 11.38 6.84
CA LYS A 220 14.05 11.39 5.48
C LYS A 220 13.53 10.02 5.06
N MET A 221 14.27 8.95 5.34
CA MET A 221 13.83 7.58 5.04
C MET A 221 12.55 7.22 5.80
N VAL A 222 12.45 7.55 7.09
CA VAL A 222 11.23 7.37 7.89
C VAL A 222 10.06 8.14 7.31
N LEU A 223 10.25 9.41 6.95
CA LEU A 223 9.21 10.26 6.36
C LEU A 223 8.76 9.75 4.98
N ASN A 224 9.68 9.21 4.18
CA ASN A 224 9.35 8.58 2.91
C ASN A 224 8.51 7.31 3.13
N GLY A 225 8.90 6.45 4.07
CA GLY A 225 8.11 5.27 4.44
C GLY A 225 6.69 5.64 4.88
N ARG A 226 6.57 6.69 5.69
CA ARG A 226 5.28 7.24 6.14
C ARG A 226 4.42 7.75 5.00
N GLN A 227 4.95 8.55 4.07
CA GLN A 227 4.15 9.06 2.94
C GLN A 227 3.71 7.96 1.97
N LEU A 228 4.54 6.93 1.77
CA LEU A 228 4.18 5.75 0.97
C LEU A 228 3.07 4.96 1.65
N ALA A 229 3.17 4.71 2.96
CA ALA A 229 2.13 4.02 3.71
C ALA A 229 0.78 4.74 3.59
N LEU A 230 0.76 6.06 3.82
CA LEU A 230 -0.43 6.88 3.68
C LEU A 230 -1.03 6.84 2.26
N LYS A 231 -0.18 6.86 1.22
CA LYS A 231 -0.62 6.73 -0.18
C LYS A 231 -1.33 5.40 -0.42
N VAL A 232 -0.70 4.29 -0.01
CA VAL A 232 -1.24 2.94 -0.22
C VAL A 232 -2.55 2.76 0.55
N SER A 233 -2.61 3.21 1.80
CA SER A 233 -3.81 3.17 2.63
C SER A 233 -4.96 3.95 1.99
N ALA A 234 -4.72 5.18 1.51
CA ALA A 234 -5.77 5.99 0.87
C ALA A 234 -6.36 5.31 -0.38
N ASN A 235 -5.53 4.73 -1.24
CA ASN A 235 -6.00 4.02 -2.44
C ASN A 235 -6.74 2.72 -2.08
N SER A 236 -6.33 2.06 -0.99
CA SER A 236 -6.94 0.80 -0.54
C SER A 236 -8.32 1.01 0.10
N VAL A 237 -8.67 2.23 0.53
CA VAL A 237 -10.02 2.55 1.02
C VAL A 237 -11.05 2.37 -0.10
N TYR A 238 -10.75 2.83 -1.31
CA TYR A 238 -11.63 2.60 -2.48
C TYR A 238 -11.74 1.11 -2.81
N GLY A 239 -10.63 0.38 -2.87
CA GLY A 239 -10.67 -1.06 -3.18
C GLY A 239 -11.28 -1.95 -2.09
N PHE A 240 -11.70 -1.37 -0.96
CA PHE A 240 -12.42 -2.06 0.10
C PHE A 240 -13.95 -1.98 -0.06
N THR A 241 -14.45 -0.91 -0.70
CA THR A 241 -15.88 -0.68 -0.95
C THR A 241 -16.34 -1.44 -2.17
#